data_AF-A0A1L3JYF7-F1
#
_entry.id   AF-A0A1L3JYF7-F1
#
_cell.length_a   1.000
_cell.length_b   1.000
_cell.length_c   1.000
_cell.angle_alpha   90.00
_cell.angle_beta   90.00
_cell.angle_gamma   90.00
#
_symmetry.space_group_name_H-M   'P 1'
#
loop_
_entity.id
_entity.type
_entity.pdbx_description
1 polymer ?
#
loop_
_entity_poly.entity_id
_entity_poly.type
_entity_poly.pdbx_seq_one_letter_code
_entity_poly.pdbx_strand_id
1 'polypeptide(L)'
;MLEKYFTWLAEVLLIIVVGLVFITLHSLYYSYGMMIFGEHSAAATEMFWESEKLWSSIYTVAVIVIAVSTQIVRSFKRSKK
;
A
#
# COMPACT_ATOMS: atom_id res chain seq x y z
N MET A 1 3.07 -18.65 -20.65
CA MET A 1 2.28 -18.63 -19.39
C MET A 1 3.00 -17.84 -18.29
N LEU A 2 4.28 -18.12 -18.00
CA LEU A 2 5.07 -17.43 -16.98
C LEU A 2 5.14 -15.91 -17.15
N GLU A 3 5.40 -15.40 -18.36
CA GLU A 3 5.47 -13.95 -18.62
C GLU A 3 4.21 -13.21 -18.19
N LYS A 4 3.03 -13.80 -18.42
CA LYS A 4 1.75 -13.18 -18.05
C LYS A 4 1.56 -13.07 -16.53
N TYR A 5 2.09 -14.04 -15.77
CA TYR A 5 2.10 -13.96 -14.31
C TYR A 5 3.11 -12.94 -13.80
N PHE A 6 4.28 -12.84 -14.44
CA PHE A 6 5.28 -11.81 -14.11
C PHE A 6 4.79 -10.40 -14.39
N THR A 7 4.14 -10.16 -15.54
CA THR A 7 3.54 -8.86 -15.85
C THR A 7 2.46 -8.50 -14.84
N TRP A 8 1.57 -9.44 -14.50
CA TRP A 8 0.55 -9.21 -13.47
C TRP A 8 1.17 -8.92 -12.10
N LEU A 9 2.20 -9.66 -11.70
CA LEU A 9 2.91 -9.42 -10.45
C LEU A 9 3.54 -8.03 -10.43
N ALA A 10 4.18 -7.62 -11.53
CA ALA A 10 4.78 -6.29 -11.67
C ALA A 10 3.74 -5.17 -11.59
N GLU A 11 2.56 -5.34 -12.20
CA GLU A 11 1.44 -4.39 -12.08
C GLU A 11 0.97 -4.26 -10.62
N VAL A 12 0.80 -5.39 -9.92
CA VAL A 12 0.40 -5.38 -8.49
C VAL A 12 1.46 -4.71 -7.63
N LEU A 13 2.74 -5.02 -7.85
CA LEU A 13 3.84 -4.37 -7.14
C LEU A 13 3.88 -2.86 -7.40
N LEU A 14 3.64 -2.42 -8.64
CA LEU A 14 3.60 -1.00 -8.98
C LEU A 14 2.46 -0.28 -8.23
N ILE A 15 1.27 -0.89 -8.18
CA ILE A 15 0.14 -0.35 -7.40
C ILE A 15 0.52 -0.22 -5.92
N ILE A 16 1.12 -1.27 -5.35
CA ILE A 16 1.58 -1.26 -3.94
C ILE A 16 2.58 -0.12 -3.71
N VAL A 17 3.61 0.00 -4.54
CA VAL A 17 4.65 1.03 -4.41
C VAL A 17 4.03 2.43 -4.49
N VAL A 18 3.16 2.69 -5.47
CA VAL A 18 2.52 4.00 -5.62
C VAL A 18 1.66 4.32 -4.39
N GLY A 19 0.87 3.37 -3.90
CA GLY A 19 0.07 3.60 -2.70
C GLY A 19 0.90 3.83 -1.43
N LEU A 20 2.01 3.11 -1.27
CA LEU A 20 2.94 3.34 -0.18
C LEU A 20 3.52 4.76 -0.21
N VAL A 21 3.88 5.28 -1.38
CA VAL A 21 4.35 6.67 -1.51
C VAL A 21 3.28 7.66 -1.02
N PHE A 22 2.01 7.45 -1.35
CA PHE A 22 0.93 8.32 -0.86
C PHE A 22 0.72 8.20 0.65
N ILE A 23 0.81 6.99 1.21
CA ILE A 23 0.73 6.75 2.66
C ILE A 23 1.89 7.45 3.36
N THR A 24 3.10 7.35 2.83
CA THR A 24 4.28 8.04 3.37
C THR A 24 4.11 9.55 3.34
N LEU A 25 3.64 10.12 2.23
CA LEU A 25 3.34 11.55 2.16
C LEU A 25 2.24 11.97 3.16
N HIS A 26 1.22 11.14 3.33
CA HIS A 26 0.14 11.39 4.29
C HIS A 26 0.64 11.35 5.73
N SER A 27 1.38 10.31 6.12
CA SER A 27 2.01 10.19 7.43
C SER A 27 3.00 11.32 7.68
N LEU A 28 3.79 11.72 6.67
CA LEU A 28 4.73 12.83 6.79
C LEU A 28 4.00 14.15 7.05
N TYR A 29 2.91 14.41 6.31
CA TYR A 29 2.08 15.60 6.51
C TYR A 29 1.45 15.64 7.91
N TYR A 30 0.87 14.54 8.37
CA TYR A 30 0.20 14.51 9.68
C TYR A 30 1.17 14.54 10.86
N SER A 31 2.32 13.87 10.75
CA SER A 31 3.28 13.78 11.85
C SER A 31 4.24 14.97 11.89
N TYR A 32 4.77 15.41 10.73
CA TYR A 32 5.73 16.51 10.68
C TYR A 32 5.11 17.86 10.29
N GLY A 33 3.94 17.89 9.63
CA GLY A 33 3.22 19.14 9.39
C GLY A 33 2.72 19.79 10.69
N MET A 34 2.45 18.98 11.72
CA MET A 34 2.15 19.46 13.07
C MET A 34 3.39 19.98 13.81
N MET A 35 4.60 19.60 13.38
CA MET A 35 5.86 20.05 13.98
C MET A 35 6.13 21.55 13.75
N ILE A 36 5.45 22.17 12.78
CA ILE A 36 5.44 23.63 12.57
C ILE A 36 4.87 24.37 13.80
N PHE A 37 4.10 23.68 14.65
CA PHE A 37 3.48 24.24 15.87
C PHE A 37 4.26 23.96 17.17
N GLY A 38 5.48 23.42 17.10
CA GLY A 38 6.42 23.39 18.25
C GLY A 38 6.57 22.06 19.00
N GLU A 39 6.09 20.93 18.46
CA GLU A 39 6.36 19.62 19.05
C GLU A 39 7.82 19.17 18.83
N HIS A 40 8.38 18.48 19.85
CA HIS A 40 9.73 17.90 19.80
C HIS A 40 9.83 16.85 18.69
N SER A 41 10.86 16.96 17.84
CA SER A 41 11.06 16.11 16.66
C SER A 41 11.06 14.60 16.92
N ALA A 42 11.40 14.19 18.15
CA ALA A 42 11.36 12.79 18.57
C ALA A 42 9.93 12.23 18.58
N ALA A 43 8.96 12.97 19.10
CA ALA A 43 7.55 12.55 19.17
C ALA A 43 6.92 12.47 17.76
N ALA A 44 7.21 13.47 16.91
CA ALA A 44 6.76 13.47 15.52
C ALA A 44 7.32 12.27 14.72
N THR A 45 8.57 11.89 14.97
CA THR A 45 9.21 10.73 14.33
C THR A 45 8.58 9.42 14.77
N GLU A 46 8.28 9.26 16.06
CA GLU A 46 7.62 8.07 16.59
C GLU A 46 6.20 7.92 16.01
N MET A 47 5.41 8.99 16.02
CA MET A 47 4.06 9.01 15.44
C MET A 47 4.07 8.72 13.94
N PHE A 48 5.08 9.22 13.21
CA PHE A 48 5.23 8.94 11.79
C PHE A 48 5.38 7.45 11.51
N TRP A 49 6.31 6.78 12.22
CA TRP A 49 6.58 5.36 12.00
C TRP A 49 5.43 4.45 12.45
N GLU A 50 4.74 4.79 13.54
CA GLU A 50 3.55 4.05 13.98
C GLU A 50 2.43 4.14 12.95
N SER A 51 2.12 5.36 12.49
CA SER A 51 1.11 5.60 11.46
C SER A 51 1.48 4.91 10.14
N GLU A 52 2.72 5.08 9.69
CA GLU A 52 3.20 4.48 8.44
C GLU A 52 3.14 2.96 8.48
N LYS A 53 3.56 2.31 9.58
CA LYS A 53 3.47 0.84 9.71
C LYS A 53 2.02 0.37 9.68
N LEU A 54 1.12 1.04 10.39
CA LEU A 54 -0.28 0.64 10.46
C LEU A 54 -0.96 0.76 9.08
N TRP A 55 -0.87 1.94 8.46
CA TRP A 55 -1.53 2.19 7.17
C TRP A 55 -0.91 1.40 6.02
N SER A 56 0.43 1.28 5.98
CA SER A 56 1.11 0.49 4.95
C SER A 56 0.73 -0.99 5.03
N SER A 57 0.62 -1.56 6.23
CA SER A 57 0.21 -2.94 6.45
C SER A 57 -1.22 -3.19 5.96
N ILE A 58 -2.18 -2.37 6.42
CA ILE A 58 -3.59 -2.48 6.02
C ILE A 58 -3.73 -2.36 4.50
N TYR A 59 -3.09 -1.35 3.91
CA TYR A 59 -3.14 -1.11 2.47
C TYR A 59 -2.57 -2.28 1.66
N THR A 60 -1.39 -2.77 2.04
CA THR A 60 -0.72 -3.86 1.33
C THR A 60 -1.57 -5.13 1.35
N VAL A 61 -2.10 -5.50 2.53
CA VAL A 61 -2.99 -6.66 2.67
C VAL A 61 -4.25 -6.50 1.83
N ALA A 62 -4.89 -5.34 1.86
CA ALA A 62 -6.10 -5.08 1.09
C ALA A 62 -5.86 -5.21 -0.43
N VAL A 63 -4.78 -4.60 -0.94
CA VAL A 63 -4.44 -4.68 -2.37
C VAL A 63 -4.16 -6.12 -2.81
N ILE A 64 -3.42 -6.89 -2.02
CA ILE A 64 -3.13 -8.29 -2.32
C ILE A 64 -4.43 -9.12 -2.35
N VAL A 65 -5.31 -8.96 -1.36
CA VAL A 65 -6.59 -9.68 -1.31
C VAL A 65 -7.46 -9.35 -2.52
N ILE A 66 -7.54 -8.08 -2.91
CA ILE A 66 -8.30 -7.65 -4.10
C ILE A 66 -7.68 -8.22 -5.38
N ALA A 67 -6.35 -8.17 -5.52
CA ALA A 67 -5.65 -8.66 -6.69
C ALA A 67 -5.83 -10.17 -6.88
N VAL A 68 -5.68 -10.95 -5.80
CA VAL A 68 -5.83 -12.41 -5.80
C VAL A 68 -7.29 -12.81 -6.06
N SER A 69 -8.25 -12.19 -5.36
CA SER A 69 -9.68 -12.49 -5.57
C SER A 69 -10.11 -12.19 -7.01
N THR A 70 -9.64 -11.08 -7.59
CA THR A 70 -9.91 -10.71 -8.99
C THR A 70 -9.33 -11.73 -9.96
N GLN A 71 -8.10 -12.21 -9.74
CA GLN A 71 -7.48 -13.28 -10.53
C GLN A 71 -8.30 -14.58 -10.47
N ILE A 72 -8.70 -15.00 -9.26
CA ILE A 72 -9.50 -16.21 -9.04
C ILE A 72 -10.84 -16.11 -9.80
N VAL A 73 -11.57 -14.99 -9.65
CA VAL A 73 -12.86 -14.77 -10.33
C VAL A 73 -12.69 -14.79 -11.85
N ARG A 74 -11.63 -14.17 -12.39
CA ARG A 74 -11.32 -14.20 -13.83
C ARG A 74 -11.01 -15.61 -14.32
N SER A 75 -10.29 -16.41 -13.54
CA SER A 75 -9.98 -17.81 -13.84
C SER A 75 -11.26 -18.66 -13.90
N PHE A 76 -12.14 -18.54 -12.90
CA PHE A 76 -13.43 -19.23 -12.89
C PHE A 76 -14.34 -18.84 -14.06
N LYS A 77 -14.42 -17.53 -14.40
CA LYS A 77 -15.18 -17.07 -15.57
C LYS A 77 -14.63 -17.61 -16.88
N ARG A 78 -13.31 -17.73 -17.03
CA ARG A 78 -12.67 -18.35 -18.20
C ARG A 78 -12.94 -19.85 -18.29
N SER A 79 -13.03 -20.54 -17.16
CA SER A 79 -13.31 -21.99 -17.14
C SER A 79 -14.76 -22.35 -17.49
N LYS A 80 -15.70 -21.41 -17.32
CA LYS A 80 -17.12 -21.61 -17.68
C LYS A 80 -17.47 -21.24 -19.13
N LYS A 81 -16.51 -20.68 -19.87
CA LYS A 81 -16.71 -20.17 -21.23
C LYS A 81 -15.99 -21.07 -22.23
#